data_AF-A0A090VPL8-F1
#
_entry.id   AF-A0A090VPL8-F1
#
_cell.length_a   1.000
_cell.length_b   1.000
_cell.length_c   1.000
_cell.angle_alpha   90.00
_cell.angle_beta   90.00
_cell.angle_gamma   90.00
#
_symmetry.space_group_name_H-M   'P 1'
#
loop_
_entity.id
_entity.type
_entity.pdbx_description
1 polymer ?
#
loop_
_entity_poly.entity_id
_entity_poly.type
_entity_poly.pdbx_seq_one_letter_code
_entity_poly.pdbx_strand_id
1 'polypeptide(L)'
;MSVAALFYSWTVLFFILVPVTIFLYTDSKPRNWLIPLTAILAVLLIAYSVCFLMGYNLVYYVLDGFKISFDFSVYNTPRFLIGLTVLLSFGLWALLFYVKNINLKKKSFRPAFYIIICTLLLSFFILVIAPQKSGSEVLFMFAPLAIIISSYIEIIREKWFKEVFFAILFLTPIIVLFL
;
A
#
# COMPACT_ATOMS: atom_id res chain seq x y z
N MET A 1 5.94 5.79 -8.22
CA MET A 1 5.40 4.50 -8.71
C MET A 1 6.31 3.91 -9.79
N SER A 2 6.65 4.65 -10.85
CA SER A 2 7.54 4.16 -11.93
C SER A 2 8.87 3.59 -11.42
N VAL A 3 9.58 4.32 -10.54
CA VAL A 3 10.86 3.87 -9.98
C VAL A 3 10.68 2.67 -9.06
N ALA A 4 9.65 2.68 -8.21
CA ALA A 4 9.36 1.58 -7.30
C ALA A 4 9.02 0.28 -8.05
N ALA A 5 8.41 0.36 -9.24
CA ALA A 5 8.12 -0.80 -10.08
C ALA A 5 9.39 -1.51 -10.60
N LEU A 6 10.56 -0.87 -10.59
CA LEU A 6 11.83 -1.54 -10.91
C LEU A 6 12.33 -2.42 -9.76
N PHE A 7 12.05 -2.03 -8.51
CA PHE A 7 12.43 -2.80 -7.33
C PHE A 7 11.39 -3.85 -6.97
N TYR A 8 10.12 -3.56 -7.25
CA TYR A 8 8.99 -4.41 -6.94
C TYR A 8 7.93 -4.31 -8.05
N SER A 9 7.94 -5.24 -9.00
CA SER A 9 7.18 -5.14 -10.26
C SER A 9 5.68 -4.92 -10.05
N TRP A 10 5.08 -5.58 -9.06
CA TRP A 10 3.64 -5.45 -8.77
C TRP A 10 3.21 -4.08 -8.23
N THR A 11 4.13 -3.21 -7.82
CA THR A 11 3.84 -1.82 -7.45
C THR A 11 3.29 -1.02 -8.64
N VAL A 12 3.42 -1.52 -9.88
CA VAL A 12 2.76 -0.95 -11.06
C VAL A 12 1.24 -0.82 -10.88
N LEU A 13 0.60 -1.66 -10.07
CA LEU A 13 -0.84 -1.57 -9.80
C LEU A 13 -1.25 -0.22 -9.21
N PHE A 14 -0.37 0.44 -8.46
CA PHE A 14 -0.66 1.76 -7.92
C PHE A 14 -0.81 2.84 -8.99
N PHE A 15 -0.36 2.62 -10.24
CA PHE A 15 -0.66 3.56 -11.33
C PHE A 15 -2.16 3.75 -11.55
N ILE A 16 -3.01 2.78 -11.17
CA ILE A 16 -4.47 2.91 -11.19
C ILE A 16 -4.94 4.05 -10.29
N LEU A 17 -4.21 4.39 -9.23
CA LEU A 17 -4.55 5.53 -8.38
C LEU A 17 -4.45 6.87 -9.12
N VAL A 18 -3.57 7.01 -10.11
CA VAL A 18 -3.38 8.27 -10.85
C VAL A 18 -4.66 8.70 -11.59
N PRO A 19 -5.27 7.89 -12.49
CA PRO A 19 -6.52 8.26 -13.12
C PRO A 19 -7.67 8.39 -12.11
N VAL A 20 -7.70 7.57 -11.05
CA VAL A 20 -8.69 7.69 -9.97
C VAL A 20 -8.60 9.05 -9.28
N THR A 21 -7.38 9.53 -8.98
CA THR A 21 -7.18 10.85 -8.38
C THR A 21 -7.59 11.99 -9.31
N ILE A 22 -7.25 11.90 -10.61
CA ILE A 22 -7.63 12.90 -11.61
C ILE A 22 -9.16 12.99 -11.71
N PHE A 23 -9.83 11.84 -11.78
CA PHE A 23 -11.29 11.76 -11.84
C PHE A 23 -11.97 12.34 -10.59
N LEU A 24 -11.39 12.15 -9.41
CA LEU A 24 -11.99 12.59 -8.15
C LEU A 24 -11.72 14.06 -7.78
N TYR A 25 -10.64 14.68 -8.27
CA TYR A 25 -10.18 16.00 -7.81
C TYR A 25 -10.14 17.11 -8.85
N THR A 26 -10.10 16.82 -10.15
CA THR A 26 -9.84 17.83 -11.18
C THR A 26 -10.94 17.86 -12.23
N ASP A 27 -11.31 19.05 -12.71
CA ASP A 27 -12.01 19.21 -13.97
C ASP A 27 -11.14 18.58 -15.06
N SER A 28 -11.60 17.49 -15.67
CA SER A 28 -10.87 16.55 -16.51
C SER A 28 -10.12 17.19 -17.69
N LYS A 29 -8.99 17.85 -17.40
CA LYS A 29 -8.11 18.41 -18.42
C LYS A 29 -7.32 17.26 -19.04
N PRO A 30 -7.33 17.09 -20.38
CA PRO A 30 -6.64 15.99 -21.05
C PRO A 30 -5.13 16.03 -20.80
N ARG A 31 -4.55 17.20 -20.53
CA ARG A 31 -3.14 17.36 -20.17
C ARG A 31 -2.71 16.56 -18.94
N ASN A 32 -3.59 16.38 -17.96
CA ASN A 32 -3.24 15.65 -16.72
C ASN A 32 -3.08 14.14 -16.95
N TRP A 33 -3.66 13.60 -18.03
CA TRP A 33 -3.54 12.19 -18.39
C TRP A 33 -2.17 11.85 -18.98
N LEU A 34 -1.44 12.84 -19.51
CA LEU A 34 -0.08 12.65 -20.06
C LEU A 34 0.99 12.50 -18.97
N ILE A 35 0.71 13.00 -17.76
CA ILE A 35 1.66 12.97 -16.63
C ILE A 35 2.12 11.55 -16.27
N PRO A 36 1.23 10.56 -16.01
CA PRO A 36 1.69 9.20 -15.71
C PRO A 36 2.44 8.53 -16.87
N LEU A 37 2.03 8.80 -18.11
CA LEU A 37 2.64 8.19 -19.29
C LEU A 37 4.09 8.68 -19.50
N THR A 38 4.32 9.99 -19.35
CA THR A 38 5.67 10.57 -19.40
C THR A 38 6.57 10.05 -18.27
N ALA A 39 6.03 9.86 -17.07
CA ALA A 39 6.77 9.29 -15.94
C ALA A 39 7.17 7.82 -16.14
N ILE A 40 6.36 7.02 -16.82
CA ILE A 40 6.71 5.62 -17.17
C ILE A 40 7.82 5.61 -18.22
N LEU A 41 7.66 6.39 -19.29
CA LEU A 41 8.64 6.48 -20.37
C LEU A 41 10.02 6.93 -19.88
N ALA A 42 10.06 7.98 -19.03
CA ALA A 42 11.31 8.49 -18.49
C ALA A 42 12.08 7.41 -17.69
N VAL A 43 11.38 6.67 -16.82
CA VAL A 43 12.03 5.64 -16.00
C VAL A 43 12.43 4.42 -16.84
N LEU A 44 11.62 4.02 -17.82
CA LEU A 44 11.99 2.93 -18.74
C LEU A 44 13.23 3.26 -19.57
N LEU A 45 13.33 4.48 -20.09
CA LEU A 45 14.51 4.92 -20.86
C LEU A 45 15.77 4.91 -20.01
N ILE A 46 15.70 5.44 -18.79
CA ILE A 46 16.83 5.43 -17.84
C ILE A 46 17.21 3.99 -17.49
N ALA A 47 16.24 3.15 -17.13
CA ALA A 47 16.49 1.76 -16.75
C ALA A 47 17.09 0.95 -17.91
N TYR A 48 16.59 1.14 -19.13
CA TYR A 48 17.14 0.50 -20.32
C TYR A 48 18.59 0.93 -20.58
N SER A 49 18.88 2.22 -20.44
CA SER A 49 20.23 2.76 -20.62
C SER A 49 21.22 2.16 -19.61
N VAL A 50 20.83 2.05 -18.33
CA VAL A 50 21.66 1.46 -17.28
C VAL A 50 21.88 -0.04 -17.53
N CYS A 51 20.82 -0.79 -17.84
CA CYS A 51 20.94 -2.23 -18.13
C CYS A 51 21.79 -2.51 -19.36
N PHE A 52 21.68 -1.68 -20.41
CA PHE A 52 22.53 -1.77 -21.60
C PHE A 52 24.01 -1.59 -21.27
N LEU A 53 24.35 -0.60 -20.44
CA LEU A 53 25.73 -0.35 -19.99
C LEU A 53 26.30 -1.48 -19.13
N MET A 54 25.46 -2.12 -18.31
CA MET A 54 25.87 -3.21 -17.41
C MET A 54 25.80 -4.60 -18.06
N GLY A 55 25.25 -4.72 -19.27
CA GLY A 55 25.07 -6.01 -19.97
C GLY A 55 23.92 -6.87 -19.41
N TYR A 56 22.98 -6.29 -18.66
CA TYR A 56 21.82 -6.99 -18.13
C TYR A 56 20.62 -6.95 -19.08
N ASN A 57 19.86 -8.04 -19.15
CA ASN A 57 18.61 -8.08 -19.92
C ASN A 57 17.42 -7.59 -19.09
N LEU A 58 17.05 -6.33 -19.29
CA LEU A 58 15.93 -5.69 -18.59
C LEU A 58 14.58 -6.41 -18.84
N VAL A 59 14.35 -6.92 -20.05
CA VAL A 59 13.08 -7.60 -20.38
C VAL A 59 12.92 -8.87 -19.55
N TYR A 60 13.98 -9.66 -19.44
CA TYR A 60 13.98 -10.86 -18.61
C TYR A 60 13.71 -10.54 -17.13
N TYR A 61 14.40 -9.53 -16.58
CA TYR A 61 14.22 -9.09 -15.19
C TYR A 61 12.77 -8.65 -14.91
N VAL A 62 12.18 -7.85 -15.81
CA VAL A 62 10.79 -7.38 -15.65
C VAL A 62 9.80 -8.55 -15.71
N LEU A 63 9.96 -9.47 -16.67
CA LEU A 63 9.08 -10.64 -16.82
C LEU A 63 9.16 -11.57 -15.61
N ASP A 64 10.35 -11.79 -15.06
CA ASP A 64 10.53 -12.61 -13.86
C ASP A 64 9.81 -12.00 -12.64
N GLY A 65 9.88 -10.68 -12.48
CA GLY A 65 9.21 -9.97 -11.40
C GLY A 65 7.67 -9.96 -11.48
N PHE A 66 7.07 -10.24 -12.64
CA PHE A 66 5.61 -10.34 -12.82
C PHE A 66 5.04 -11.74 -12.59
N LYS A 67 5.84 -12.69 -12.10
CA LYS A 67 5.32 -13.98 -11.67
C LYS A 67 4.33 -13.81 -10.52
N ILE A 68 3.39 -14.75 -10.43
CA ILE A 68 2.40 -14.81 -9.35
C ILE A 68 2.73 -16.03 -8.50
N SER A 69 2.73 -15.85 -7.17
CA SER A 69 2.87 -16.96 -6.22
C SER A 69 1.81 -16.86 -5.13
N PHE A 70 1.19 -17.99 -4.83
CA PHE A 70 0.23 -18.17 -3.75
C PHE A 70 0.79 -19.02 -2.61
N ASP A 71 2.12 -19.14 -2.52
CA ASP A 71 2.76 -19.78 -1.38
C ASP A 71 2.83 -18.78 -0.22
N PHE A 72 2.11 -19.08 0.88
CA PHE A 72 2.06 -18.27 2.09
C PHE A 72 2.88 -18.86 3.25
N SER A 73 3.68 -19.91 2.99
CA SER A 73 4.47 -20.62 4.00
C SER A 73 5.37 -19.72 4.84
N VAL A 74 5.94 -18.68 4.24
CA VAL A 74 6.82 -17.70 4.93
C VAL A 74 6.09 -16.98 6.08
N TYR A 75 4.79 -16.73 5.94
CA TYR A 75 4.01 -16.05 6.98
C TYR A 75 3.61 -16.98 8.14
N ASN A 76 3.89 -18.28 8.06
CA ASN A 76 3.60 -19.23 9.13
C ASN A 76 4.62 -19.18 10.28
N THR A 77 5.58 -18.26 10.25
CA THR A 77 6.47 -18.00 11.37
C THR A 77 5.76 -17.13 12.42
N PRO A 78 5.99 -17.36 13.73
CA PRO A 78 5.26 -16.66 14.78
C PRO A 78 5.45 -15.13 14.71
N ARG A 79 6.63 -14.69 14.24
CA ARG A 79 6.96 -13.29 13.98
C ARG A 79 5.99 -12.63 12.99
N PHE A 80 5.78 -13.25 11.82
CA PHE A 80 4.85 -12.74 10.82
C PHE A 80 3.39 -12.94 11.23
N LEU A 81 3.08 -14.05 11.89
CA LEU A 81 1.72 -14.37 12.33
C LEU A 81 1.19 -13.34 13.32
N ILE A 82 1.97 -12.99 14.35
CA ILE A 82 1.59 -11.97 15.34
C ILE A 82 1.49 -10.59 14.68
N GLY A 83 2.51 -10.18 13.90
CA GLY A 83 2.52 -8.87 13.27
C GLY A 83 1.34 -8.66 12.31
N LEU A 84 1.09 -9.64 11.44
CA LEU A 84 0.04 -9.58 10.43
C LEU A 84 -1.36 -9.67 11.06
N THR A 85 -1.56 -10.53 12.06
CA THR A 85 -2.87 -10.65 12.74
C THR A 85 -3.24 -9.38 13.48
N VAL A 86 -2.32 -8.75 14.21
CA VAL A 86 -2.58 -7.47 14.89
C VAL A 86 -2.87 -6.38 13.86
N LEU A 87 -2.02 -6.25 12.83
CA LEU A 87 -2.16 -5.22 11.82
C LEU A 87 -3.46 -5.36 11.01
N LEU A 88 -3.85 -6.58 10.64
CA LEU A 88 -5.11 -6.84 9.92
C LEU A 88 -6.34 -6.72 10.82
N SER A 89 -6.32 -7.24 12.05
CA SER A 89 -7.49 -7.16 12.94
C SER A 89 -7.80 -5.72 13.36
N PHE A 90 -6.79 -4.97 13.81
CA PHE A 90 -6.92 -3.55 14.14
C PHE A 90 -7.24 -2.72 12.90
N GLY A 91 -6.60 -3.05 11.77
CA GLY A 91 -6.84 -2.41 10.47
C GLY A 91 -8.27 -2.58 9.98
N LEU A 92 -8.81 -3.81 10.00
CA LEU A 92 -10.19 -4.11 9.60
C LEU A 92 -11.19 -3.46 10.55
N TRP A 93 -10.94 -3.49 11.86
CA TRP A 93 -11.78 -2.80 12.84
C TRP A 93 -11.82 -1.30 12.56
N ALA A 94 -10.65 -0.66 12.44
CA ALA A 94 -10.55 0.75 12.12
C ALA A 94 -11.20 1.09 10.76
N LEU A 95 -11.07 0.21 9.76
CA LEU A 95 -11.68 0.39 8.43
C LEU A 95 -13.21 0.50 8.50
N LEU A 96 -13.87 -0.33 9.30
CA LEU A 96 -15.34 -0.27 9.46
C LEU A 96 -15.79 1.10 9.98
N PHE A 97 -15.11 1.62 11.01
CA PHE A 97 -15.38 2.96 11.53
C PHE A 97 -14.98 4.05 10.55
N TYR A 98 -13.87 3.88 9.85
CA TYR A 98 -13.39 4.82 8.85
C TYR A 98 -14.43 5.03 7.76
N VAL A 99 -14.97 3.94 7.19
CA VAL A 99 -16.05 3.98 6.17
C VAL A 99 -17.32 4.64 6.71
N LYS A 100 -17.75 4.27 7.93
CA LYS A 100 -18.93 4.87 8.57
C LYS A 100 -18.80 6.39 8.73
N ASN A 101 -17.59 6.87 9.04
CA ASN A 101 -17.32 8.28 9.30
C ASN A 101 -17.08 9.12 8.03
N ILE A 102 -16.95 8.53 6.84
CA ILE A 102 -16.76 9.28 5.57
C ILE A 102 -17.89 10.29 5.35
N ASN A 103 -19.14 9.88 5.61
CA ASN A 103 -20.31 10.71 5.36
C ASN A 103 -20.41 11.92 6.28
N LEU A 104 -19.78 11.84 7.47
CA LEU A 104 -19.77 12.91 8.48
C LEU A 104 -18.71 13.98 8.20
N LYS A 105 -17.74 13.71 7.32
CA LYS A 105 -16.69 14.67 6.95
C LYS A 105 -17.15 15.62 5.83
N LYS A 106 -16.56 16.82 5.80
CA LYS A 106 -16.84 17.84 4.77
C LYS A 106 -16.66 17.23 3.37
N LYS A 107 -17.58 17.55 2.44
CA LYS A 107 -17.65 16.99 1.08
C LYS A 107 -16.32 17.08 0.31
N SER A 108 -15.55 18.15 0.53
CA SER A 108 -14.24 18.36 -0.10
C SER A 108 -13.16 17.33 0.28
N PHE A 109 -13.27 16.65 1.43
CA PHE A 109 -12.28 15.64 1.83
C PHE A 109 -12.68 14.22 1.45
N ARG A 110 -13.94 13.97 1.06
CA ARG A 110 -14.42 12.62 0.71
C ARG A 110 -13.59 11.94 -0.38
N PRO A 111 -13.15 12.64 -1.45
CA PRO A 111 -12.21 12.09 -2.42
C PRO A 111 -10.94 11.49 -1.81
N ALA A 112 -10.34 12.12 -0.79
CA ALA A 112 -9.16 11.59 -0.10
C ALA A 112 -9.46 10.27 0.60
N PHE A 113 -10.63 10.18 1.27
CA PHE A 113 -11.04 8.97 1.97
C PHE A 113 -11.19 7.77 1.01
N TYR A 114 -11.79 7.99 -0.17
CA TYR A 114 -11.90 6.94 -1.19
C TYR A 114 -10.54 6.51 -1.73
N ILE A 115 -9.61 7.46 -1.97
CA ILE A 115 -8.25 7.11 -2.43
C ILE A 115 -7.52 6.26 -1.40
N ILE A 116 -7.64 6.56 -0.11
CA ILE A 116 -6.99 5.78 0.96
C ILE A 116 -7.53 4.33 0.99
N ILE A 117 -8.84 4.15 0.83
CA ILE A 117 -9.46 2.82 0.74
C ILE A 117 -8.99 2.10 -0.53
N CYS A 118 -8.99 2.75 -1.69
CA CYS A 118 -8.48 2.17 -2.93
C CYS A 118 -7.00 1.77 -2.80
N THR A 119 -6.19 2.59 -2.13
CA THR A 119 -4.78 2.30 -1.86
C THR A 119 -4.64 1.07 -0.97
N LEU A 120 -5.46 0.93 0.07
CA LEU A 120 -5.48 -0.24 0.94
C LEU A 120 -5.85 -1.52 0.16
N LEU A 121 -6.88 -1.44 -0.69
CA LEU A 121 -7.31 -2.57 -1.52
C LEU A 121 -6.22 -3.00 -2.49
N LEU A 122 -5.61 -2.06 -3.22
CA LEU A 122 -4.50 -2.35 -4.13
C LEU A 122 -3.29 -2.96 -3.40
N SER A 123 -2.98 -2.45 -2.21
CA SER A 123 -1.91 -2.98 -1.37
C SER A 123 -2.19 -4.42 -0.93
N PHE A 124 -3.44 -4.71 -0.57
CA PHE A 124 -3.87 -6.08 -0.23
C PHE A 124 -3.78 -7.02 -1.44
N PHE A 125 -4.17 -6.57 -2.63
CA PHE A 125 -3.97 -7.34 -3.87
C PHE A 125 -2.50 -7.66 -4.11
N ILE A 126 -1.60 -6.69 -3.91
CA ILE A 126 -0.16 -6.89 -4.03
C ILE A 126 0.33 -7.96 -3.05
N LEU A 127 -0.10 -7.90 -1.78
CA LEU A 127 0.24 -8.91 -0.78
C LEU A 127 -0.16 -10.31 -1.24
N VAL A 128 -1.32 -10.47 -1.88
CA VAL A 128 -1.84 -11.77 -2.33
C VAL A 128 -1.10 -12.30 -3.57
N ILE A 129 -0.77 -11.46 -4.55
CA ILE A 129 -0.23 -11.90 -5.85
C ILE A 129 1.30 -11.90 -5.94
N ALA A 130 1.99 -11.28 -4.96
CA ALA A 130 3.45 -11.20 -4.90
C ALA A 130 4.16 -12.54 -5.19
N PRO A 131 5.18 -12.58 -6.07
CA PRO A 131 5.90 -13.82 -6.37
C PRO A 131 6.76 -14.30 -5.21
N GLN A 132 7.35 -13.36 -4.46
CA GLN A 132 8.26 -13.60 -3.35
C GLN A 132 7.62 -13.01 -2.10
N LYS A 133 7.12 -13.86 -1.18
CA LYS A 133 6.61 -13.43 0.12
C LYS A 133 7.79 -13.23 1.06
N SER A 134 8.15 -11.99 1.32
CA SER A 134 9.29 -11.64 2.18
C SER A 134 8.88 -10.79 3.38
N GLY A 135 7.61 -10.42 3.46
CA GLY A 135 7.08 -9.40 4.37
C GLY A 135 7.19 -7.98 3.81
N SER A 136 8.02 -7.74 2.78
CA SER A 136 8.19 -6.40 2.18
C SER A 136 6.90 -5.91 1.52
N GLU A 137 6.10 -6.82 0.97
CA GLU A 137 4.78 -6.56 0.42
C GLU A 137 3.77 -6.00 1.44
N VAL A 138 3.93 -6.32 2.72
CA VAL A 138 3.09 -5.79 3.81
C VAL A 138 3.34 -4.28 4.02
N LEU A 139 4.53 -3.78 3.66
CA LEU A 139 4.88 -2.36 3.78
C LEU A 139 3.97 -1.46 2.96
N PHE A 140 3.47 -1.95 1.82
CA PHE A 140 2.53 -1.20 0.99
C PHE A 140 1.19 -0.94 1.71
N MET A 141 0.75 -1.87 2.55
CA MET A 141 -0.47 -1.70 3.37
C MET A 141 -0.24 -0.79 4.58
N PHE A 142 1.01 -0.61 5.01
CA PHE A 142 1.33 0.10 6.25
C PHE A 142 0.86 1.56 6.21
N ALA A 143 1.15 2.29 5.13
CA ALA A 143 0.76 3.68 4.97
C ALA A 143 -0.76 3.91 5.00
N PRO A 144 -1.59 3.25 4.18
CA PRO A 144 -3.04 3.45 4.24
C PRO A 144 -3.64 2.97 5.56
N LEU A 145 -3.12 1.89 6.16
CA LEU A 145 -3.58 1.42 7.46
C LEU A 145 -3.25 2.42 8.58
N ALA A 146 -2.05 3.00 8.61
CA ALA A 146 -1.69 4.00 9.61
C ALA A 146 -2.65 5.19 9.59
N ILE A 147 -3.05 5.65 8.40
CA ILE A 147 -4.03 6.74 8.25
C ILE A 147 -5.40 6.34 8.80
N ILE A 148 -5.88 5.15 8.46
CA ILE A 148 -7.20 4.64 8.89
C ILE A 148 -7.22 4.43 10.41
N ILE A 149 -6.17 3.80 10.95
CA ILE A 149 -6.01 3.51 12.38
C ILE A 149 -5.90 4.81 13.17
N SER A 150 -5.10 5.78 12.72
CA SER A 150 -5.01 7.11 13.37
C SER A 150 -6.36 7.82 13.39
N SER A 151 -7.08 7.80 12.27
CA SER A 151 -8.44 8.36 12.18
C SER A 151 -9.41 7.68 13.17
N TYR A 152 -9.28 6.37 13.37
CA TYR A 152 -10.06 5.67 14.39
C TYR A 152 -9.68 6.10 15.82
N ILE A 153 -8.37 6.16 16.13
CA ILE A 153 -7.84 6.60 17.42
C ILE A 153 -8.32 8.01 17.80
N GLU A 154 -8.49 8.91 16.84
CA GLU A 154 -9.05 10.26 17.06
C GLU A 154 -10.52 10.24 17.49
N ILE A 155 -11.29 9.23 17.08
CA ILE A 155 -12.74 9.16 17.28
C ILE A 155 -13.11 8.44 18.58
N ILE A 156 -12.20 7.63 19.13
CA ILE A 156 -12.38 6.96 20.43
C ILE A 156 -12.52 8.01 21.53
N ARG A 157 -13.65 7.97 22.25
CA ARG A 157 -13.94 8.86 23.39
C ARG A 157 -13.34 8.36 24.70
N GLU A 158 -13.35 7.05 24.91
CA GLU A 158 -12.84 6.40 26.12
C GLU A 158 -11.30 6.44 26.16
N LYS A 159 -10.74 7.23 27.08
CA LYS A 159 -9.29 7.44 27.18
C LYS A 159 -8.52 6.14 27.44
N TRP A 160 -9.01 5.31 28.38
CA TRP A 160 -8.36 4.04 28.71
C TRP A 160 -8.32 3.08 27.52
N PHE A 161 -9.41 2.96 26.75
CA PHE A 161 -9.44 2.12 25.55
C PHE A 161 -8.46 2.63 24.48
N LYS A 162 -8.39 3.95 24.30
CA LYS A 162 -7.45 4.59 23.37
C LYS A 162 -5.99 4.31 23.73
N GLU A 163 -5.65 4.40 25.02
CA GLU A 163 -4.31 4.12 25.54
C GLU A 163 -3.93 2.65 25.33
N VAL A 164 -4.80 1.72 25.67
CA VAL A 164 -4.57 0.28 25.46
C VAL A 164 -4.39 -0.03 23.97
N PHE A 165 -5.26 0.52 23.11
CA PHE A 165 -5.19 0.32 21.67
C PHE A 165 -3.85 0.80 21.09
N PHE A 166 -3.41 2.00 21.48
CA PHE A 166 -2.11 2.54 21.06
C PHE A 166 -0.94 1.73 21.63
N ALA A 167 -1.00 1.34 22.91
CA ALA A 167 0.03 0.56 23.56
C ALA A 167 0.25 -0.79 22.86
N ILE A 168 -0.82 -1.49 22.46
CA ILE A 168 -0.71 -2.75 21.72
C ILE A 168 0.00 -2.54 20.39
N LEU A 169 -0.40 -1.52 19.61
CA LEU A 169 0.22 -1.17 18.32
C LEU A 169 1.69 -0.77 18.46
N PHE A 170 2.06 -0.10 19.55
CA PHE A 170 3.43 0.32 19.81
C PHE A 170 4.32 -0.83 20.31
N LEU A 171 3.78 -1.71 21.16
CA LEU A 171 4.51 -2.86 21.71
C LEU A 171 4.67 -4.00 20.71
N THR A 172 3.74 -4.16 19.76
CA THR A 172 3.82 -5.24 18.76
C THR A 172 5.14 -5.29 17.99
N PRO A 173 5.62 -4.21 17.36
CA PRO A 173 6.89 -4.26 16.62
C PRO A 173 8.09 -4.56 17.54
N ILE A 174 8.03 -4.16 18.82
CA ILE A 174 9.07 -4.48 19.81
C ILE A 174 9.06 -5.98 20.11
N ILE A 175 7.89 -6.56 20.40
CA ILE A 175 7.75 -8.00 20.68
C ILE A 175 8.18 -8.84 19.46
N VAL A 176 7.76 -8.43 18.26
CA VAL A 176 8.10 -9.07 16.98
C VAL A 176 9.60 -8.96 16.66
N LEU A 177 10.33 -8.01 17.25
CA LEU A 177 11.79 -7.91 17.09
C LEU A 177 12.54 -8.96 17.94
N PHE A 178 11.99 -9.34 19.09
CA PHE A 178 12.61 -10.29 20.03
C PHE A 178 12.19 -11.75 19.80
N LEU A 179 11.24 -12.01 18.90
CA LEU A 179 10.84 -13.33 18.41
C LEU A 179 11.63 -13.74 17.18
#